data_AF-A0A093W7B2-F1
#
_entry.id   AF-A0A093W7B2-F1
#
_cell.length_a   1.000
_cell.length_b   1.000
_cell.length_c   1.000
_cell.angle_alpha   90.00
_cell.angle_beta   90.00
_cell.angle_gamma   90.00
#
_symmetry.space_group_name_H-M   'P 1'
#
loop_
_entity.id
_entity.type
_entity.pdbx_description
1 polymer ?
#
loop_
_entity_poly.entity_id
_entity_poly.type
_entity_poly.pdbx_seq_one_letter_code
_entity_poly.pdbx_strand_id
1 'polypeptide(L)'
;MAIHKIIFDVGQVLINFSPKNLFLKILKTDQEVDYFLKNICTWKWHLNQDVVFDTSKAAGPMVKQYPKYKEAIEAFYGRFLEMINYKHEENINLALDLKKEDTKFIYSVIFQEINLKNIDYKIVL
;
A
#
# COMPACT_ATOMS: atom_id res chain seq x y z
N MET A 1 -1.70 11.33 29.62
CA MET A 1 -0.92 11.59 28.39
C MET A 1 -1.90 12.12 27.35
N ALA A 2 -1.67 13.31 26.78
CA ALA A 2 -2.53 13.86 25.74
C ALA A 2 -2.03 13.37 24.37
N ILE A 3 -2.90 12.80 23.56
CA ILE A 3 -2.56 12.35 22.21
C ILE A 3 -2.82 13.54 21.28
N HIS A 4 -1.77 14.04 20.63
CA HIS A 4 -1.87 15.21 19.74
C HIS A 4 -1.90 14.85 18.26
N LYS A 5 -1.60 13.59 17.91
CA LYS A 5 -1.53 13.08 16.54
C LYS A 5 -2.05 11.65 16.45
N ILE A 6 -2.83 11.39 15.41
CA ILE A 6 -3.35 10.05 15.09
C ILE A 6 -2.89 9.70 13.68
N ILE A 7 -2.40 8.47 13.54
CA ILE A 7 -1.94 7.91 12.27
C ILE A 7 -2.82 6.72 11.92
N PHE A 8 -3.43 6.76 10.74
CA PHE A 8 -4.16 5.62 10.16
C PHE A 8 -3.27 4.98 9.11
N ASP A 9 -3.07 3.66 9.23
CA ASP A 9 -2.65 2.87 8.06
C ASP A 9 -3.76 2.93 7.00
N VAL A 10 -3.36 2.86 5.73
CA VAL A 10 -4.30 2.77 4.62
C VAL A 10 -4.58 1.31 4.31
N GLY A 11 -3.53 0.50 4.19
CA GLY A 11 -3.64 -0.92 3.87
C GLY A 11 -4.28 -1.68 5.02
N GLN A 12 -5.34 -2.42 4.77
CA GLN A 12 -6.07 -3.24 5.74
C GLN A 12 -6.81 -2.49 6.86
N VAL A 13 -6.60 -1.18 7.05
CA VAL A 13 -7.34 -0.35 8.02
C VAL A 13 -8.41 0.48 7.33
N LEU A 14 -8.05 1.35 6.38
CA LEU A 14 -9.04 2.17 5.66
C LEU A 14 -9.61 1.44 4.44
N ILE A 15 -8.80 0.57 3.83
CA ILE A 15 -9.20 -0.21 2.66
C ILE A 15 -8.79 -1.69 2.82
N ASN A 16 -9.63 -2.58 2.28
CA ASN A 16 -9.24 -3.98 2.12
C ASN A 16 -8.40 -4.10 0.83
N PHE A 17 -7.08 -4.11 1.01
CA PHE A 17 -6.11 -4.15 -0.07
C PHE A 17 -5.64 -5.60 -0.33
N SER A 18 -5.88 -6.09 -1.54
CA SER A 18 -5.49 -7.41 -2.01
C SER A 18 -4.94 -7.34 -3.44
N PRO A 19 -3.60 -7.33 -3.62
CA PRO A 19 -2.97 -7.34 -4.94
C PRO A 19 -3.43 -8.50 -5.82
N LYS A 20 -3.78 -9.65 -5.21
CA LYS A 20 -4.27 -10.83 -5.93
C LYS A 20 -5.48 -10.51 -6.82
N ASN A 21 -6.34 -9.59 -6.41
CA ASN A 21 -7.55 -9.22 -7.17
C ASN A 21 -7.22 -8.69 -8.56
N LEU A 22 -6.19 -7.86 -8.67
CA LEU A 22 -5.71 -7.37 -9.95
C LEU A 22 -5.01 -8.49 -10.70
N PHE A 23 -4.09 -9.19 -10.03
CA PHE A 23 -3.20 -10.10 -10.72
C PHE A 23 -3.89 -11.37 -11.23
N LEU A 24 -5.01 -11.79 -10.64
CA LEU A 24 -5.85 -12.84 -11.21
C LEU A 24 -6.51 -12.47 -12.54
N LYS A 25 -6.63 -11.17 -12.85
CA LYS A 25 -7.13 -10.70 -14.16
C LYS A 25 -6.06 -10.70 -15.24
N ILE A 26 -4.79 -10.66 -14.85
CA ILE A 26 -3.63 -10.57 -15.75
C ILE A 26 -2.96 -11.94 -15.91
N LEU A 27 -2.76 -12.64 -14.80
CA LEU A 27 -2.10 -13.93 -14.69
C LEU A 27 -3.16 -15.01 -14.54
N LYS A 28 -3.04 -16.09 -15.32
CA LYS A 28 -4.16 -17.01 -15.60
C LYS A 28 -4.49 -17.98 -14.45
N THR A 29 -3.64 -18.05 -13.43
CA THR A 29 -3.77 -19.03 -12.33
C THR A 29 -3.30 -18.43 -11.00
N ASP A 30 -3.89 -18.88 -9.89
CA ASP A 30 -3.45 -18.51 -8.54
C ASP A 30 -1.96 -18.82 -8.30
N GLN A 31 -1.47 -19.94 -8.82
CA GLN A 31 -0.06 -20.33 -8.68
C GLN A 31 0.88 -19.31 -9.35
N GLU A 32 0.51 -18.79 -10.52
CA GLU A 32 1.29 -17.77 -11.23
C GLU A 32 1.23 -16.43 -10.51
N VAL A 33 0.06 -16.05 -9.97
CA VAL A 33 -0.10 -14.85 -9.12
C VAL A 33 0.76 -14.94 -7.87
N ASP A 34 0.73 -16.07 -7.17
CA ASP A 34 1.50 -16.29 -5.96
C ASP A 34 3.00 -16.26 -6.26
N TYR A 35 3.44 -16.89 -7.36
CA TYR A 35 4.82 -16.81 -7.80
C TYR A 35 5.24 -15.36 -8.10
N PHE A 36 4.39 -14.62 -8.82
CA PHE A 36 4.66 -13.23 -9.20
C PHE A 36 4.81 -12.32 -7.97
N LEU A 37 3.88 -12.40 -7.02
CA LEU A 37 3.90 -11.59 -5.79
C LEU A 37 5.01 -12.01 -4.82
N LYS A 38 5.40 -13.29 -4.82
CA LYS A 38 6.45 -13.81 -3.94
C LYS A 38 7.87 -13.59 -4.46
N ASN A 39 8.07 -13.60 -5.78
CA ASN A 39 9.42 -13.63 -6.38
C ASN A 39 9.74 -12.43 -7.27
N ILE A 40 8.74 -11.74 -7.82
CA ILE A 40 8.93 -10.65 -8.78
C ILE A 40 8.52 -9.33 -8.12
N CYS A 41 7.22 -9.07 -7.99
CA CYS A 41 6.70 -7.89 -7.28
C CYS A 41 6.61 -8.17 -5.77
N THR A 42 7.78 -8.46 -5.18
CA THR A 42 7.89 -8.77 -3.76
C THR A 42 7.56 -7.56 -2.89
N TRP A 43 7.14 -7.83 -1.66
CA TRP A 43 6.94 -6.79 -0.66
C TRP A 43 8.19 -5.92 -0.45
N LYS A 44 9.37 -6.55 -0.43
CA LYS A 44 10.66 -5.86 -0.34
C LYS A 44 10.91 -4.91 -1.51
N TRP A 45 10.57 -5.32 -2.74
CA TRP A 45 10.69 -4.46 -3.92
C TRP A 45 9.76 -3.25 -3.83
N HIS A 46 8.52 -3.45 -3.37
CA HIS A 46 7.57 -2.36 -3.17
C HIS A 46 8.06 -1.36 -2.11
N LEU A 47 8.49 -1.84 -0.94
CA LEU A 47 9.05 -1.01 0.12
C LEU A 47 10.25 -0.16 -0.31
N ASN A 48 11.10 -0.68 -1.21
CA ASN A 48 12.22 0.10 -1.75
C ASN A 48 11.75 1.35 -2.50
N GLN A 49 10.53 1.36 -3.03
CA GLN A 49 9.99 2.52 -3.75
C GLN A 49 9.49 3.60 -2.80
N ASP A 50 9.06 3.24 -1.59
CA ASP A 50 8.66 4.20 -0.54
C ASP A 50 9.85 5.07 -0.10
N VAL A 51 11.08 4.57 -0.27
CA VAL A 51 12.31 5.35 -0.03
C VAL A 51 12.59 6.36 -1.16
N VAL A 52 12.25 6.00 -2.40
CA VAL A 52 12.61 6.75 -3.61
C VAL A 52 11.53 7.77 -4.00
N PHE A 53 10.27 7.57 -3.57
CA PHE A 53 9.09 8.42 -3.84
C PHE A 53 8.74 8.63 -5.33
N ASP A 54 9.47 8.01 -6.27
CA ASP A 54 9.23 8.04 -7.71
C ASP A 54 9.02 6.62 -8.24
N THR A 55 7.78 6.14 -8.17
CA THR A 55 7.40 4.79 -8.61
C THR A 55 7.41 4.64 -10.13
N SER A 56 7.50 5.74 -10.90
CA SER A 56 7.52 5.70 -12.37
C SER A 56 8.72 4.93 -12.93
N LYS A 57 9.80 4.84 -12.14
CA LYS A 57 11.05 4.14 -12.51
C LYS A 57 11.12 2.71 -11.99
N ALA A 58 10.18 2.29 -11.14
CA ALA A 58 10.23 0.99 -10.47
C ALA A 58 10.10 -0.19 -11.45
N ALA A 59 9.28 -0.03 -12.49
CA ALA A 59 8.95 -1.08 -13.44
C ALA A 59 10.10 -1.40 -14.42
N GLY A 60 10.83 -0.39 -14.90
CA GLY A 60 11.81 -0.55 -15.98
C GLY A 60 12.86 -1.64 -15.75
N PRO A 61 13.59 -1.65 -14.62
CA PRO A 61 14.55 -2.71 -14.30
C PRO A 61 13.90 -4.09 -14.18
N MET A 62 12.72 -4.16 -13.58
CA MET A 62 11.97 -5.40 -13.40
C MET A 62 11.50 -5.99 -14.73
N VAL A 63 11.01 -5.16 -15.66
CA VAL A 63 10.60 -5.59 -17.01
C VAL A 63 11.79 -6.16 -17.79
N LYS A 64 12.98 -5.56 -17.67
CA LYS A 64 14.20 -6.10 -18.30
C LYS A 64 14.58 -7.47 -17.74
N GLN A 65 14.42 -7.68 -16.44
CA GLN A 65 14.74 -8.93 -15.77
C GLN A 65 13.67 -10.02 -16.00
N TYR A 66 12.40 -9.62 -16.10
CA TYR A 66 11.25 -10.51 -16.19
C TYR A 66 10.31 -10.11 -17.34
N PRO A 67 10.77 -10.18 -18.61
CA PRO A 67 10.01 -9.67 -19.75
C PRO A 67 8.65 -10.36 -19.95
N LYS A 68 8.54 -11.64 -19.54
CA LYS A 68 7.26 -12.38 -19.54
C LYS A 68 6.16 -11.69 -18.71
N TYR A 69 6.54 -11.00 -17.63
CA TYR A 69 5.61 -10.39 -16.69
C TYR A 69 5.45 -8.89 -16.92
N LYS A 70 5.85 -8.36 -18.09
CA LYS A 70 5.83 -6.92 -18.38
C LYS A 70 4.50 -6.25 -18.01
N GLU A 71 3.39 -6.79 -18.51
CA GLU A 71 2.06 -6.25 -18.24
C GLU A 71 1.74 -6.22 -16.73
N ALA A 72 2.03 -7.30 -16.01
CA ALA A 72 1.80 -7.38 -14.58
C ALA A 72 2.67 -6.39 -13.79
N ILE A 73 3.94 -6.24 -14.17
CA ILE A 73 4.88 -5.31 -13.51
C ILE A 73 4.41 -3.86 -13.72
N GLU A 74 4.06 -3.48 -14.94
CA GLU A 74 3.57 -2.15 -15.29
C GLU A 74 2.21 -1.85 -14.62
N ALA A 75 1.38 -2.87 -14.43
CA ALA A 75 0.08 -2.75 -13.78
C ALA A 75 0.14 -2.46 -12.27
N PHE A 76 1.24 -2.79 -11.57
CA PHE A 76 1.29 -2.72 -10.10
C PHE A 76 0.96 -1.33 -9.55
N TYR A 77 1.59 -0.28 -10.10
CA TYR A 77 1.29 1.10 -9.72
C TYR A 77 0.22 1.76 -10.60
N GLY A 78 0.03 1.29 -11.84
CA GLY A 78 -0.93 1.87 -12.77
C GLY A 78 -2.39 1.47 -12.53
N ARG A 79 -2.63 0.33 -11.86
CA ARG A 79 -3.98 -0.25 -11.65
C ARG A 79 -4.29 -0.52 -10.17
N PHE A 80 -3.72 0.28 -9.27
CA PHE A 80 -3.86 0.15 -7.81
C PHE A 80 -5.33 0.01 -7.35
N LEU A 81 -6.25 0.79 -7.93
CA LEU A 81 -7.67 0.75 -7.54
C LEU A 81 -8.32 -0.62 -7.71
N GLU A 82 -7.83 -1.44 -8.64
CA GLU A 82 -8.33 -2.80 -8.84
C GLU A 82 -7.81 -3.81 -7.82
N MET A 83 -6.82 -3.42 -7.01
CA MET A 83 -6.33 -4.19 -5.87
C MET A 83 -7.19 -3.96 -4.61
N ILE A 84 -8.15 -3.03 -4.65
CA ILE A 84 -9.01 -2.71 -3.51
C ILE A 84 -10.31 -3.49 -3.63
N ASN A 85 -10.64 -4.30 -2.62
CA ASN A 85 -11.92 -5.01 -2.55
C ASN A 85 -13.06 -4.08 -2.13
N TYR A 86 -12.88 -3.41 -1.00
CA TYR A 86 -13.86 -2.51 -0.42
C TYR A 86 -13.17 -1.54 0.55
N LYS A 87 -13.91 -0.51 0.95
CA LYS A 87 -13.50 0.48 1.94
C LYS A 87 -14.10 0.12 3.30
N HIS A 88 -13.35 0.35 4.37
CA HIS A 88 -13.88 0.27 5.73
C HIS A 88 -14.57 1.59 6.06
N GLU A 89 -15.83 1.74 5.64
CA GLU A 89 -16.59 3.00 5.79
C GLU A 89 -16.62 3.50 7.24
N GLU A 90 -16.73 2.60 8.22
CA GLU A 90 -16.68 2.95 9.65
C GLU A 90 -15.34 3.59 10.05
N ASN A 91 -14.22 3.03 9.58
CA ASN A 91 -12.88 3.53 9.88
C ASN A 91 -12.61 4.85 9.16
N ILE A 92 -13.12 5.00 7.94
CA ILE A 92 -13.05 6.26 7.19
C ILE A 92 -13.84 7.33 7.91
N ASN A 93 -15.08 7.05 8.33
CA ASN A 93 -15.90 7.99 9.07
C ASN A 93 -15.24 8.39 10.40
N LEU A 94 -14.68 7.43 11.14
CA LEU A 94 -13.90 7.71 12.34
C LEU A 94 -12.71 8.64 12.05
N ALA A 95 -11.93 8.36 11.00
CA ALA A 95 -10.80 9.20 10.61
C ALA A 95 -11.25 10.62 10.20
N LEU A 96 -12.42 10.75 9.56
CA LEU A 96 -13.01 12.03 9.17
C LEU A 96 -13.57 12.81 10.36
N ASP A 97 -14.18 12.14 11.33
CA ASP A 97 -14.72 12.77 12.53
C ASP A 97 -13.61 13.27 13.43
N LEU A 98 -12.58 12.45 13.64
CA LEU A 98 -11.39 12.86 14.38
C LEU A 98 -10.73 14.07 13.69
N LYS A 99 -10.73 14.14 12.34
CA LYS A 99 -10.20 15.29 11.57
C LYS A 99 -10.84 16.64 11.93
N LYS A 100 -12.09 16.62 12.40
CA LYS A 100 -12.82 17.85 12.77
C LYS A 100 -12.39 18.38 14.15
N GLU A 101 -11.78 17.54 14.99
CA GLU A 101 -11.19 17.96 16.26
C GLU A 101 -9.82 18.62 15.99
N ASP A 102 -9.34 19.51 16.87
CA ASP A 102 -8.06 20.26 16.75
C ASP A 102 -6.80 19.36 16.90
N THR A 103 -6.92 18.10 16.49
CA THR A 103 -5.88 17.08 16.47
C THR A 103 -5.12 17.16 15.14
N LYS A 104 -3.79 17.05 15.15
CA LYS A 104 -2.99 17.06 13.91
C LYS A 104 -3.05 15.69 13.24
N PHE A 105 -3.64 15.61 12.05
CA PHE A 105 -3.80 14.36 11.27
C PHE A 105 -2.60 14.08 10.39
N ILE A 106 -2.09 12.86 10.45
CA ILE A 106 -1.11 12.33 9.51
C ILE A 106 -1.70 11.05 8.92
N TYR A 107 -2.09 11.09 7.66
CA TYR A 107 -2.39 9.86 6.92
C TYR A 107 -1.08 9.24 6.47
N SER A 108 -0.96 7.94 6.66
CA SER A 108 0.28 7.23 6.44
C SER A 108 0.01 6.01 5.58
N VAL A 109 0.52 6.03 4.35
CA VAL A 109 0.59 4.85 3.49
C VAL A 109 1.90 4.15 3.83
N ILE A 110 2.02 3.58 5.03
CA ILE A 110 3.34 3.12 5.49
C ILE A 110 3.28 1.71 6.02
N PHE A 111 4.01 0.85 5.31
CA PHE A 111 4.25 -0.54 5.67
C PHE A 111 5.59 -0.78 6.39
N GLN A 112 6.25 0.27 6.89
CA GLN A 112 7.34 0.15 7.86
C GLN A 112 7.33 1.31 8.85
N GLU A 113 7.38 0.97 10.14
CA GLU A 113 7.67 1.86 11.27
C GLU A 113 8.28 3.19 10.83
N ILE A 114 7.46 4.24 10.74
CA ILE A 114 8.01 5.59 10.75
C ILE A 114 8.86 5.62 12.03
N ASN A 115 10.15 5.95 11.90
CA ASN A 115 11.02 6.17 13.04
C ASN A 115 10.59 7.48 13.73
N LEU A 116 9.44 7.43 14.41
CA LEU A 116 8.77 8.55 15.08
C LEU A 116 9.36 8.76 16.48
N LYS A 117 10.61 8.37 16.70
CA LYS A 117 11.36 8.74 17.89
C LYS A 117 11.26 10.26 17.98
N ASN A 118 10.54 10.76 18.98
CA ASN A 118 10.24 12.18 19.29
C ASN A 118 8.87 12.73 18.87
N ILE A 119 7.86 11.90 18.55
CA ILE A 119 6.48 12.37 18.36
C ILE A 119 5.55 11.60 19.30
N ASP A 120 4.67 12.29 20.03
CA ASP A 120 3.55 11.66 20.75
C ASP A 120 2.40 11.39 19.76
N TYR A 121 2.21 10.13 19.37
CA TYR A 121 1.17 9.70 18.43
C TYR A 121 0.53 8.37 18.85
N LYS A 122 -0.64 8.09 18.31
CA LYS A 122 -1.29 6.77 18.33
C LYS A 122 -1.42 6.23 16.91
N ILE A 123 -0.95 5.01 16.67
CA ILE A 123 -1.16 4.29 15.40
C ILE A 123 -2.43 3.46 15.49
N VAL A 124 -3.26 3.54 14.45
CA VAL A 124 -4.36 2.63 14.19
C VAL A 124 -3.91 1.65 13.11
N LEU A 125 -3.65 0.41 13.53
CA LEU A 125 -3.28 -0.74 12.71
C LEU A 125 -4.48 -1.67 12.47
#